data_AF-A0A363D3R2-F1
#
_entry.id   AF-A0A363D3R2-F1
#
_cell.length_a   1.000
_cell.length_b   1.000
_cell.length_c   1.000
_cell.angle_alpha   90.00
_cell.angle_beta   90.00
_cell.angle_gamma   90.00
#
_symmetry.space_group_name_H-M   'P 1'
#
loop_
_entity.id
_entity.type
_entity.pdbx_description
1 polymer ?
#
loop_
_entity_poly.entity_id
_entity_poly.type
_entity_poly.pdbx_seq_one_letter_code
_entity_poly.pdbx_strand_id
1 'polypeptide(L)'
;MNISSIVVKTLPKHINEVVESLKNCDVCDYHMHDELGRIIITIEGRGVAEELKKLKVIEAIPHVMSADMQMAYSEDELNSHMEVLENADAVPKVLNDHTIDASNIVYNGDLRKKDLEGFAESFDKTGR
;
A
#
# COMPACT_ATOMS: atom_id res chain seq x y z
N MET A 1 5.50 10.57 -1.77
CA MET A 1 5.65 9.85 -3.05
C MET A 1 6.32 8.54 -2.73
N ASN A 2 5.62 7.45 -2.98
CA ASN A 2 6.06 6.11 -2.61
C ASN A 2 6.80 5.49 -3.79
N ILE A 3 7.91 4.82 -3.50
CA ILE A 3 8.70 4.10 -4.48
C ILE A 3 8.78 2.66 -4.03
N SER A 4 8.27 1.75 -4.87
CA SER A 4 8.24 0.33 -4.57
C SER A 4 9.02 -0.48 -5.59
N SER A 5 9.92 -1.32 -5.10
CA SER A 5 10.68 -2.28 -5.91
C SER A 5 9.92 -3.60 -6.00
N ILE A 6 9.71 -4.07 -7.23
CA ILE A 6 8.96 -5.27 -7.54
C ILE A 6 9.86 -6.24 -8.31
N VAL A 7 9.80 -7.51 -7.92
CA VAL A 7 10.42 -8.61 -8.65
C VAL A 7 9.34 -9.34 -9.42
N VAL A 8 9.38 -9.20 -10.75
CA VAL A 8 8.51 -9.91 -11.67
C VAL A 8 9.17 -11.22 -12.09
N LYS A 9 8.42 -12.32 -12.01
CA LYS A 9 8.88 -13.66 -12.42
C LYS A 9 8.15 -14.08 -13.69
N THR A 10 8.91 -14.61 -14.64
CA THR A 10 8.44 -15.06 -15.95
C THR A 10 9.16 -16.35 -16.34
N LEU A 11 8.69 -17.04 -17.38
CA LEU A 11 9.45 -18.14 -17.96
C LEU A 11 10.63 -17.61 -18.78
N PRO A 12 11.82 -18.26 -18.72
CA PRO A 12 13.00 -17.86 -19.49
C PRO A 12 12.76 -17.67 -21.00
N LYS A 13 11.83 -18.43 -21.57
CA LYS A 13 11.47 -18.37 -22.99
C LYS A 13 10.80 -17.04 -23.40
N HIS A 14 10.17 -16.35 -22.46
CA HIS A 14 9.35 -15.16 -22.70
C HIS A 14 9.94 -13.88 -22.07
N ILE A 15 11.18 -13.93 -21.57
CA ILE A 15 11.83 -12.78 -20.91
C ILE A 15 11.83 -11.55 -21.83
N ASN A 16 12.28 -11.70 -23.08
CA ASN A 16 12.42 -10.56 -23.98
C ASN A 16 11.07 -9.88 -24.27
N GLU A 17 10.02 -10.67 -24.43
CA GLU A 17 8.65 -10.19 -24.68
C GLU A 17 8.09 -9.43 -23.47
N VAL A 18 8.30 -9.96 -22.26
CA VAL A 18 7.87 -9.29 -21.03
C VAL A 18 8.70 -8.03 -20.75
N VAL A 19 10.00 -8.06 -20.98
CA VAL A 19 10.88 -6.88 -20.82
C VAL A 19 10.49 -5.78 -21.79
N GLU A 20 10.16 -6.11 -23.04
CA GLU A 20 9.68 -5.12 -24.02
C GLU A 20 8.32 -4.54 -23.61
N SER A 21 7.42 -5.40 -23.12
CA SER A 21 6.12 -4.95 -22.58
C SER A 21 6.28 -4.01 -21.39
N LEU A 22 7.18 -4.34 -20.45
CA LEU A 22 7.47 -3.51 -19.27
C LEU A 22 8.13 -2.18 -19.63
N LYS A 23 9.04 -2.16 -20.62
CA LYS A 23 9.67 -0.92 -21.10
C LYS A 23 8.71 0.01 -21.82
N ASN A 24 7.68 -0.54 -22.47
CA ASN A 24 6.63 0.23 -23.13
C ASN A 24 5.48 0.61 -22.18
N CYS A 25 5.57 0.21 -20.91
CA CYS A 25 4.54 0.45 -19.91
C CYS A 25 4.87 1.72 -19.12
N ASP A 26 4.05 2.77 -19.24
CA ASP A 26 4.25 4.04 -18.54
C ASP A 26 4.10 3.96 -17.00
N VAL A 27 3.74 2.78 -16.46
CA VAL A 27 3.51 2.59 -15.02
C VAL A 27 4.72 2.04 -14.27
N CYS A 28 5.78 1.60 -14.94
CA CYS A 28 6.96 1.03 -14.28
C CYS A 28 8.28 1.35 -14.98
N ASP A 29 9.33 1.50 -14.18
CA ASP A 29 10.69 1.62 -14.66
C ASP A 29 11.41 0.27 -14.60
N TYR A 30 11.88 -0.19 -15.75
CA TYR A 30 12.69 -1.39 -15.87
C TYR A 30 14.14 -1.11 -15.46
N HIS A 31 14.74 -1.97 -14.61
CA HIS A 31 16.14 -1.87 -14.23
C HIS A 31 16.99 -2.98 -14.83
N MET A 32 16.70 -4.23 -14.49
CA MET A 32 17.50 -5.39 -14.89
C MET A 32 16.67 -6.67 -14.94
N HIS A 33 17.13 -7.65 -15.70
CA HIS A 33 16.62 -9.02 -15.65
C HIS A 33 17.75 -10.02 -15.68
N ASP A 34 17.46 -11.23 -15.22
CA ASP A 34 18.36 -12.39 -15.21
C ASP A 34 17.84 -13.48 -16.16
N GLU A 35 18.73 -14.37 -16.61
CA GLU A 35 18.43 -15.45 -17.56
C GLU A 35 17.40 -16.46 -17.01
N LEU A 36 17.26 -16.51 -15.68
CA LEU A 36 16.31 -17.36 -14.98
C LEU A 36 14.86 -16.82 -14.99
N GLY A 37 14.61 -15.66 -15.60
CA GLY A 37 13.25 -15.10 -15.74
C GLY A 37 12.82 -14.15 -14.63
N ARG A 38 13.78 -13.61 -13.87
CA ARG A 38 13.56 -12.62 -12.82
C ARG A 38 13.83 -11.24 -13.37
N ILE A 39 12.87 -10.33 -13.22
CA ILE A 39 12.94 -8.96 -13.72
C ILE A 39 12.73 -8.01 -12.53
N ILE A 40 13.61 -7.04 -12.38
CA ILE A 40 13.52 -6.00 -11.35
C ILE A 40 12.97 -4.73 -11.99
N ILE A 41 11.85 -4.27 -11.45
CA ILE A 41 11.21 -3.02 -11.84
C ILE A 41 10.94 -2.18 -10.60
N THR A 42 10.73 -0.88 -10.82
CA THR A 42 10.27 0.05 -9.80
C THR A 42 8.96 0.67 -10.24
N ILE A 43 8.05 0.86 -9.30
CA ILE A 43 6.83 1.63 -9.50
C ILE A 43 6.84 2.83 -8.57
N GLU A 44 6.36 3.95 -9.07
CA GLU A 44 6.15 5.15 -8.28
C GLU A 44 4.65 5.39 -8.11
N GLY A 45 4.22 5.81 -6.92
CA GLY A 45 2.82 6.13 -6.66
C GLY A 45 2.68 7.25 -5.63
N ARG A 46 1.55 7.95 -5.63
CA ARG A 46 1.28 8.96 -4.58
C ARG A 46 0.89 8.33 -3.24
N GLY A 47 0.45 7.07 -3.25
CA GLY A 47 0.12 6.29 -2.06
C GLY A 47 -0.17 4.83 -2.41
N VAL A 48 -0.40 4.01 -1.39
CA VAL A 48 -0.52 2.54 -1.49
C VAL A 48 -1.59 2.10 -2.50
N ALA A 49 -2.73 2.79 -2.56
CA ALA A 49 -3.82 2.44 -3.47
C ALA A 49 -3.46 2.60 -4.95
N GLU A 50 -2.60 3.56 -5.29
CA GLU A 50 -2.12 3.76 -6.66
C GLU A 50 -1.09 2.68 -7.03
N GLU A 51 -0.20 2.34 -6.10
CA GLU A 51 0.80 1.27 -6.27
C GLU A 51 0.13 -0.08 -6.50
N LEU A 52 -0.91 -0.42 -5.73
CA LEU A 52 -1.70 -1.65 -5.91
C LEU A 52 -2.37 -1.72 -7.29
N LYS A 53 -2.86 -0.58 -7.82
CA LYS A 53 -3.44 -0.54 -9.17
C LYS A 53 -2.37 -0.78 -10.23
N LYS A 54 -1.21 -0.14 -10.11
CA LYS A 54 -0.08 -0.34 -11.03
C LYS A 54 0.43 -1.78 -10.99
N LEU A 55 0.52 -2.36 -9.80
CA LEU A 55 0.89 -3.77 -9.61
C LEU A 55 -0.08 -4.72 -10.31
N LYS A 56 -1.39 -4.51 -10.19
CA LYS A 56 -2.40 -5.30 -10.92
C LYS A 56 -2.25 -5.22 -12.44
N VAL A 57 -1.86 -4.06 -12.98
CA VAL A 57 -1.59 -3.90 -14.42
C VAL A 57 -0.39 -4.75 -14.83
N ILE A 58 0.68 -4.76 -14.02
CA ILE A 58 1.88 -5.55 -14.27
C ILE A 58 1.57 -7.05 -14.21
N GLU A 59 0.76 -7.49 -13.25
CA GLU A 59 0.32 -8.89 -13.14
C GLU A 59 -0.55 -9.33 -14.32
N ALA A 60 -1.27 -8.40 -14.96
CA ALA A 60 -2.10 -8.69 -16.13
C ALA A 60 -1.29 -8.82 -17.44
N ILE A 61 0.01 -8.49 -17.45
CA ILE A 61 0.86 -8.63 -18.63
C ILE A 61 0.99 -10.12 -18.98
N PRO A 62 0.81 -10.50 -20.26
CA PRO A 62 0.99 -11.88 -20.70
C PRO A 62 2.37 -12.43 -20.30
N HIS A 63 2.42 -13.72 -19.93
CA HIS A 63 3.64 -14.43 -19.53
C HIS A 63 4.27 -14.01 -18.19
N VAL A 64 3.68 -13.05 -17.47
CA VAL A 64 4.00 -12.80 -16.05
C VAL A 64 3.40 -13.91 -15.18
N MET A 65 4.23 -14.54 -14.35
CA MET A 65 3.82 -15.57 -13.41
C MET A 65 3.48 -15.00 -12.03
N SER A 66 4.30 -14.06 -11.55
CA SER A 66 4.05 -13.33 -10.30
C SER A 66 4.78 -11.99 -10.32
N ALA A 67 4.26 -11.02 -9.56
CA ALA A 67 4.90 -9.73 -9.31
C ALA A 67 4.95 -9.50 -7.79
N ASP A 68 6.12 -9.74 -7.19
CA ASP A 68 6.28 -9.68 -5.73
C ASP A 68 6.91 -8.33 -5.32
N MET A 69 6.19 -7.53 -4.54
CA MET A 69 6.73 -6.29 -3.96
C MET A 69 7.70 -6.64 -2.82
N GLN A 70 8.96 -6.23 -2.94
CA GLN A 70 10.02 -6.58 -1.97
C GLN A 70 10.37 -5.42 -1.03
N MET A 71 10.24 -4.18 -1.50
CA MET A 71 10.60 -2.98 -0.75
C MET A 71 9.67 -1.85 -1.15
N ALA A 72 9.11 -1.15 -0.16
CA ALA A 72 8.33 0.07 -0.36
C ALA A 72 8.96 1.18 0.49
N TYR A 73 9.26 2.31 -0.13
CA TYR A 73 9.80 3.49 0.53
C TYR A 73 8.73 4.59 0.54
N SER A 74 8.20 4.91 1.72
CA SER A 74 7.04 5.79 1.89
C SER A 74 7.30 6.86 2.95
N GLU A 75 8.36 7.68 2.78
CA GLU A 75 8.73 8.71 3.76
C GLU A 75 7.60 9.70 4.05
N ASP A 76 6.91 10.21 3.03
CA ASP A 76 5.87 11.23 3.23
C ASP A 76 4.65 10.69 4.00
N GLU A 77 4.20 9.46 3.73
CA GLU A 77 3.11 8.84 4.48
C GLU A 77 3.54 8.58 5.93
N LEU A 78 4.72 7.99 6.14
CA LEU A 78 5.26 7.74 7.48
C LEU A 78 5.36 9.02 8.30
N ASN A 79 5.85 10.10 7.71
CA ASN A 79 6.01 11.38 8.40
C ASN A 79 4.64 12.02 8.72
N SER A 80 3.68 11.94 7.81
CA SER A 80 2.32 12.42 8.07
C SER A 80 1.63 11.64 9.20
N HIS A 81 1.83 10.33 9.26
CA HIS A 81 1.31 9.50 10.35
C HIS A 81 2.02 9.83 11.68
N MET A 82 3.34 10.04 11.66
CA MET A 82 4.09 10.48 12.83
C MET A 82 3.61 11.84 13.34
N GLU A 83 3.40 12.83 12.46
CA GLU A 83 2.85 14.13 12.86
C GLU A 83 1.46 14.00 13.48
N VAL A 84 0.58 13.16 12.93
CA VAL A 84 -0.75 12.92 13.54
C VAL A 84 -0.62 12.26 14.91
N LEU A 85 0.31 11.33 15.09
CA LEU A 85 0.58 10.66 16.37
C LEU A 85 1.21 11.60 17.40
N GLU A 86 2.12 12.48 17.00
CA GLU A 86 2.76 13.47 17.85
C GLU A 86 1.79 14.59 18.27
N ASN A 87 0.88 14.97 17.37
CA ASN A 87 -0.15 15.97 17.64
C ASN A 87 -1.45 15.37 18.22
N ALA A 88 -1.54 14.04 18.32
CA ALA A 88 -2.64 13.39 19.03
C ALA A 88 -2.40 13.54 20.54
N ASP A 89 -3.37 14.14 21.23
CA ASP A 89 -3.39 14.10 22.70
C ASP A 89 -3.27 12.64 23.16
N ALA A 90 -2.30 12.37 24.05
CA ALA A 90 -2.09 11.05 24.65
C ALA A 90 -3.35 10.50 25.36
N VAL A 91 -4.29 11.40 25.66
CA VAL A 91 -5.58 11.12 26.27
C VAL A 91 -6.68 11.41 25.23
N PRO A 92 -7.46 10.40 24.79
CA PRO A 92 -8.60 10.61 23.91
C PRO A 92 -9.50 11.75 24.39
N LYS A 93 -9.88 12.67 23.50
CA LYS A 93 -10.69 13.86 23.82
C LYS A 93 -11.99 13.54 24.57
N VAL A 94 -12.56 12.36 24.32
CA VAL A 94 -13.76 11.83 25.00
C VAL A 94 -13.57 11.68 26.51
N LEU A 95 -12.34 11.46 27.00
CA LEU A 95 -12.06 11.34 28.44
C LEU A 95 -12.03 12.71 29.15
N ASN A 96 -11.79 13.80 28.41
CA ASN A 96 -11.79 15.17 28.93
C ASN A 96 -13.12 15.91 28.67
N ASP A 97 -14.07 15.27 27.99
CA ASP A 97 -15.35 15.86 27.64
C ASP A 97 -16.41 15.56 28.70
N HIS A 98 -16.71 16.55 29.54
CA HIS A 98 -17.71 16.46 30.61
C HIS A 98 -19.16 16.42 30.12
N THR A 99 -19.40 16.56 28.80
CA THR A 99 -20.75 16.50 28.22
C THR A 99 -21.16 15.09 27.79
N ILE A 100 -20.20 14.16 27.72
CA ILE A 100 -20.43 12.78 27.32
C ILE A 100 -20.55 11.92 28.58
N ASP A 101 -21.70 11.30 28.76
CA ASP A 101 -21.90 10.31 29.83
C ASP A 101 -21.02 9.08 29.57
N ALA A 102 -20.28 8.64 30.59
CA ALA A 102 -19.36 7.50 30.50
C ALA A 102 -20.04 6.21 30.01
N SER A 103 -21.35 6.07 30.26
CA SER A 103 -22.15 4.93 29.79
C SER A 103 -22.32 4.87 28.27
N ASN A 104 -22.13 5.99 27.56
CA ASN A 104 -22.27 6.08 26.10
C ASN A 104 -20.95 5.96 25.34
N ILE A 105 -19.82 5.76 26.04
CA ILE A 105 -18.50 5.61 25.41
C ILE A 105 -18.36 4.18 24.87
N VAL A 106 -18.29 4.04 23.55
CA VAL A 106 -18.09 2.75 22.89
C VAL A 106 -16.59 2.45 22.76
N TYR A 107 -16.10 1.52 23.57
CA TYR A 107 -14.72 1.02 23.47
C TYR A 107 -14.64 -0.16 22.50
N ASN A 108 -13.96 0.01 21.36
CA ASN A 108 -13.86 -1.00 20.31
C ASN A 108 -12.80 -2.10 20.58
N GLY A 109 -12.06 -2.03 21.68
CA GLY A 109 -11.08 -3.06 22.06
C GLY A 109 -9.84 -3.11 21.16
N ASP A 110 -9.10 -4.23 21.22
CA ASP A 110 -7.93 -4.48 20.38
C ASP A 110 -8.34 -4.72 18.92
N LEU A 111 -7.94 -3.81 18.04
CA LEU A 111 -8.27 -3.83 16.60
C LEU A 111 -7.44 -4.85 15.81
N ARG A 112 -6.39 -5.46 16.39
CA ARG A 112 -5.46 -6.36 15.69
C ARG A 112 -6.08 -7.62 15.07
N LYS A 113 -7.29 -8.01 15.50
CA LYS A 113 -8.00 -9.21 15.01
C LYS A 113 -9.39 -8.91 14.43
N LYS A 114 -9.72 -7.64 14.23
CA LYS A 114 -11.04 -7.23 13.72
C LYS A 114 -10.96 -6.90 12.23
N ASP A 115 -12.12 -6.98 11.59
CA ASP A 115 -12.32 -6.54 10.22
C ASP A 115 -12.09 -5.01 10.13
N LEU A 116 -10.94 -4.65 9.56
CA LEU A 116 -10.47 -3.28 9.46
C LEU A 116 -11.28 -2.49 8.41
N GLU A 117 -11.81 -3.16 7.38
CA GLU A 117 -12.61 -2.52 6.32
C GLU A 117 -13.98 -2.12 6.85
N GLY A 118 -14.68 -3.01 7.57
CA GLY A 118 -15.95 -2.70 8.21
C GLY A 118 -15.84 -1.62 9.30
N PHE A 119 -14.68 -1.56 10.00
CA PHE A 119 -14.39 -0.48 10.94
C PHE A 119 -14.21 0.85 10.22
N ALA A 120 -13.42 0.90 9.15
CA ALA A 120 -13.20 2.11 8.36
C ALA A 120 -14.51 2.68 7.78
N GLU A 121 -15.38 1.83 7.22
CA GLU A 121 -16.70 2.27 6.73
C GLU A 121 -17.59 2.84 7.84
N SER A 122 -17.53 2.28 9.06
CA SER A 122 -18.28 2.78 10.21
C SER A 122 -17.72 4.11 10.72
N PHE A 123 -16.40 4.26 10.70
CA PHE A 123 -15.68 5.45 11.14
C PHE A 123 -15.99 6.63 10.21
N ASP A 124 -15.88 6.42 8.89
CA ASP A 124 -16.20 7.41 7.86
C ASP A 124 -17.68 7.86 7.92
N LYS A 125 -18.60 6.97 8.29
CA LYS A 125 -20.02 7.31 8.48
C LYS A 125 -20.30 8.16 9.72
N THR A 126 -19.47 8.04 10.76
CA THR A 126 -19.63 8.83 12.00
C THR A 126 -18.94 10.19 11.99
N GLY A 127 -18.15 10.51 10.96
CA GLY A 127 -17.72 11.88 10.65
C GLY A 127 -17.10 12.65 11.82
N ARG A 128 -16.26 11.98 12.62
CA ARG A 128 -15.46 12.61 13.68
C ARG A 128 -13.99 12.57 13.35
#